data_AF-A0A7K0SV96-F1
#
_entry.id   AF-A0A7K0SV96-F1
#
_cell.length_a   1.000
_cell.length_b   1.000
_cell.length_c   1.000
_cell.angle_alpha   90.00
_cell.angle_beta   90.00
_cell.angle_gamma   90.00
#
_symmetry.space_group_name_H-M   'P 1'
#
loop_
_entity.id
_entity.type
_entity.pdbx_description
1 polymer ?
#
loop_
_entity_poly.entity_id
_entity_poly.type
_entity_poly.pdbx_seq_one_letter_code
_entity_poly.pdbx_strand_id
1 'polypeptide(L)'
;LCSTLAVVSGIFNASRVGAVEATAGKAIVLSGVAAAVVGGVSLFGGRGRLIHAAVGALVIAIIDNGLGLLGLPAGINFLVTGGVLILAATVDAVSRKRSSASR
;
A
#
# COMPACT_ATOMS: atom_id res chain seq x y z
N LEU A 1 6.44 13.53 -14.45
CA LEU A 1 6.13 13.65 -13.01
C LEU A 1 6.18 12.30 -12.28
N CYS A 2 5.41 11.27 -12.67
CA CYS A 2 5.50 9.97 -12.00
C CYS A 2 6.89 9.32 -12.09
N SER A 3 7.51 9.29 -13.27
CA SER A 3 8.85 8.71 -13.44
C SER A 3 9.94 9.46 -12.66
N THR A 4 9.86 10.79 -12.62
CA THR A 4 10.80 11.62 -11.84
C THR A 4 10.65 11.38 -10.34
N LEU A 5 9.41 11.27 -9.84
CA LEU A 5 9.14 10.96 -8.43
C LEU A 5 9.57 9.53 -8.06
N ALA A 6 9.37 8.57 -8.96
CA ALA A 6 9.81 7.19 -8.77
C ALA A 6 11.34 7.09 -8.70
N VAL A 7 12.07 7.81 -9.57
CA VAL A 7 13.54 7.87 -9.52
C VAL A 7 14.01 8.49 -8.19
N VAL A 8 13.45 9.62 -7.78
CA VAL A 8 13.82 10.28 -6.53
C VAL A 8 13.57 9.37 -5.32
N SER A 9 12.39 8.75 -5.23
CA SER A 9 12.06 7.78 -4.18
C SER A 9 13.01 6.58 -4.17
N GLY A 10 13.35 6.05 -5.35
CA GLY A 10 14.29 4.95 -5.51
C GLY A 10 15.70 5.27 -5.00
N ILE A 11 16.20 6.48 -5.28
CA ILE A 11 17.51 6.95 -4.78
C ILE A 11 17.52 7.03 -3.25
N PHE A 12 16.46 7.56 -2.63
CA PHE A 12 16.35 7.62 -1.18
C PHE A 12 16.26 6.21 -0.55
N ASN A 13 15.48 5.31 -1.14
CA ASN A 13 15.36 3.95 -0.65
C ASN A 13 16.70 3.19 -0.76
N ALA A 14 17.37 3.28 -1.91
CA ALA A 14 18.69 2.67 -2.11
C ALA A 14 19.73 3.22 -1.13
N SER A 15 19.72 4.53 -0.89
CA SER A 15 20.61 5.17 0.10
C SER A 15 20.36 4.67 1.53
N ARG A 16 19.09 4.42 1.89
CA ARG A 16 18.73 3.90 3.22
C ARG A 16 19.13 2.44 3.43
N VAL A 17 18.92 1.60 2.43
CA VAL A 17 19.16 0.14 2.53
C VAL A 17 20.62 -0.20 2.25
N GLY A 18 21.35 0.63 1.49
CA GLY A 18 22.76 0.42 1.13
C GLY A 18 23.00 -0.66 0.06
N ALA A 19 21.99 -1.46 -0.27
CA ALA A 19 22.00 -2.47 -1.32
C ALA A 19 20.60 -2.61 -1.95
N VAL A 20 20.54 -3.12 -3.18
CA VAL A 20 19.27 -3.37 -3.89
C VAL A 20 19.14 -4.86 -4.18
N GLU A 21 18.10 -5.47 -3.64
CA GLU A 21 17.73 -6.85 -3.93
C GLU A 21 16.67 -6.90 -5.03
N ALA A 22 16.73 -7.91 -5.92
CA ALA A 22 15.78 -8.06 -7.03
C ALA A 22 14.31 -8.20 -6.56
N THR A 23 14.10 -8.68 -5.33
CA THR A 23 12.78 -8.87 -4.71
C THR A 23 12.16 -7.57 -4.18
N ALA A 24 12.95 -6.50 -4.00
CA ALA A 24 12.51 -5.24 -3.40
C ALA A 24 11.31 -4.61 -4.13
N GLY A 25 11.25 -4.76 -5.46
CA GLY A 25 10.13 -4.24 -6.26
C GLY A 25 8.77 -4.80 -5.86
N LYS A 26 8.71 -6.07 -5.43
CA LYS A 26 7.46 -6.72 -5.01
C LYS A 26 6.87 -6.06 -3.77
N ALA A 27 7.74 -5.72 -2.81
CA ALA A 27 7.32 -5.06 -1.57
C ALA A 27 6.80 -3.65 -1.81
N ILE A 28 7.48 -2.88 -2.65
CA ILE A 28 7.10 -1.50 -2.98
C ILE A 28 5.74 -1.48 -3.68
N VAL A 29 5.51 -2.39 -4.63
CA VAL A 29 4.23 -2.48 -5.34
C VAL A 29 3.10 -2.91 -4.42
N LEU A 30 3.30 -3.96 -3.61
CA LEU A 30 2.25 -4.48 -2.72
C LEU A 30 1.84 -3.44 -1.67
N SER A 31 2.82 -2.85 -0.98
CA SER A 31 2.56 -1.83 0.05
C SER A 31 1.99 -0.55 -0.55
N GLY A 32 2.42 -0.15 -1.75
CA GLY A 32 1.90 1.02 -2.46
C GLY A 32 0.42 0.87 -2.85
N VAL A 33 0.02 -0.29 -3.39
CA VAL A 33 -1.39 -0.55 -3.71
C VAL A 33 -2.22 -0.69 -2.43
N ALA A 34 -1.70 -1.38 -1.40
CA ALA A 34 -2.36 -1.49 -0.10
C ALA A 34 -2.61 -0.11 0.52
N ALA A 35 -1.62 0.77 0.52
CA ALA A 35 -1.73 2.13 1.02
C ALA A 35 -2.81 2.94 0.29
N ALA A 36 -2.86 2.85 -1.04
CA ALA A 36 -3.86 3.55 -1.85
C ALA A 36 -5.30 3.07 -1.52
N VAL A 37 -5.51 1.76 -1.45
CA VAL A 37 -6.85 1.17 -1.22
C VAL A 37 -7.31 1.36 0.22
N VAL A 38 -6.42 1.19 1.20
CA VAL A 38 -6.71 1.48 2.61
C VAL A 38 -7.03 2.96 2.79
N GLY A 39 -6.35 3.84 2.04
CA GLY A 39 -6.69 5.25 1.94
C GLY A 39 -7.98 5.55 1.16
N GLY A 40 -8.72 4.55 0.68
CA GLY A 40 -9.98 4.75 -0.04
C GLY A 40 -9.83 5.28 -1.46
N VAL A 41 -8.67 5.09 -2.10
CA VAL A 41 -8.49 5.34 -3.54
C VAL A 41 -9.03 4.14 -4.32
N SER A 42 -9.81 4.43 -5.35
CA SER A 42 -10.41 3.42 -6.23
C SER A 42 -9.33 2.61 -6.97
N LEU A 43 -9.40 1.28 -6.87
CA LEU A 43 -8.58 0.34 -7.65
C LEU A 43 -8.77 0.51 -9.16
N PHE A 44 -9.98 0.88 -9.59
CA PHE A 44 -10.35 1.04 -11.00
C PHE A 44 -10.13 2.48 -11.49
N GLY A 45 -9.58 3.35 -10.64
CA GLY A 45 -9.38 4.76 -10.95
C GLY A 45 -10.67 5.59 -10.87
N GLY A 46 -10.52 6.89 -11.15
CA GLY A 46 -11.63 7.86 -11.24
C GLY A 46 -12.14 8.44 -9.91
N ARG A 47 -11.73 7.90 -8.74
CA ARG A 47 -12.13 8.41 -7.42
C ARG A 47 -11.02 8.23 -6.37
N GLY A 48 -10.77 9.28 -5.58
CA GLY A 48 -9.78 9.28 -4.49
C GLY A 48 -9.03 10.61 -4.40
N ARG A 49 -8.51 10.94 -3.22
CA ARG A 49 -7.64 12.12 -3.02
C ARG A 49 -6.26 11.66 -2.60
N LEU A 50 -5.24 12.36 -3.08
CA LEU A 50 -3.83 12.07 -2.80
C LEU A 50 -3.54 12.06 -1.29
N ILE A 51 -4.19 12.95 -0.54
CA ILE A 51 -4.05 13.02 0.92
C ILE A 51 -4.56 11.77 1.64
N HIS A 52 -5.62 11.12 1.13
CA HIS A 52 -6.11 9.89 1.76
C HIS A 52 -5.16 8.72 1.51
N ALA A 53 -4.54 8.65 0.32
CA ALA A 53 -3.49 7.67 0.05
C ALA A 53 -2.27 7.87 0.96
N ALA A 54 -1.90 9.12 1.28
CA ALA A 54 -0.84 9.41 2.24
C ALA A 54 -1.18 8.91 3.65
N VAL A 55 -2.44 9.09 4.10
CA VAL A 55 -2.92 8.51 5.37
C VAL A 55 -2.89 6.98 5.35
N GLY A 56 -3.31 6.37 4.24
CA GLY A 56 -3.20 4.91 4.07
C GLY A 56 -1.75 4.42 4.08
N ALA A 57 -0.82 5.18 3.46
CA ALA A 57 0.60 4.87 3.50
C ALA A 57 1.19 4.95 4.92
N LEU A 58 0.72 5.90 5.73
CA LEU A 58 1.08 5.98 7.16
C LEU A 58 0.61 4.72 7.91
N VAL A 59 -0.61 4.25 7.66
CA VAL A 59 -1.13 3.01 8.28
C VAL A 59 -0.27 1.80 7.90
N ILE A 60 0.03 1.64 6.61
CA ILE A 60 0.89 0.54 6.14
C ILE A 60 2.31 0.65 6.73
N ALA A 61 2.87 1.86 6.83
CA ALA A 61 4.16 2.07 7.46
C ALA A 61 4.16 1.72 8.96
N ILE A 62 3.07 2.04 9.69
CA ILE A 62 2.93 1.64 11.10
C ILE A 62 2.87 0.12 11.22
N ILE A 63 2.16 -0.57 10.34
CA ILE A 63 2.12 -2.04 10.31
C ILE A 63 3.51 -2.61 10.05
N ASP A 64 4.22 -2.09 9.06
CA ASP A 64 5.56 -2.54 8.69
C ASP A 64 6.55 -2.39 9.85
N ASN A 65 6.57 -1.21 10.47
CA ASN A 65 7.41 -0.96 11.64
C ASN A 65 6.98 -1.81 12.85
N GLY A 66 5.67 -1.95 13.09
CA GLY A 66 5.14 -2.75 14.21
C GLY A 66 5.51 -4.22 14.10
N LEU A 67 5.35 -4.82 12.91
CA LEU A 67 5.77 -6.21 12.65
C LEU A 67 7.29 -6.37 12.72
N GLY A 68 8.04 -5.36 12.27
CA GLY A 68 9.50 -5.31 12.41
C GLY A 68 9.95 -5.29 13.88
N LEU A 69 9.29 -4.50 14.73
CA LEU A 69 9.56 -4.45 16.18
C LEU A 69 9.24 -5.77 16.89
N LEU A 70 8.26 -6.52 16.38
CA LEU A 70 7.95 -7.87 16.84
C LEU A 70 8.96 -8.93 16.35
N GLY A 71 9.95 -8.53 15.54
CA GLY A 71 10.98 -9.43 15.01
C GLY A 71 10.44 -10.45 14.01
N LEU A 72 9.29 -10.18 13.39
CA LEU A 72 8.65 -11.13 12.49
C LEU A 72 9.35 -11.14 11.11
N PRO A 73 9.51 -12.32 10.49
CA PRO A 73 10.11 -12.42 9.16
C PRO A 73 9.27 -11.71 8.08
N ALA A 74 9.95 -11.24 7.03
CA ALA A 74 9.36 -10.48 5.92
C ALA A 74 8.17 -11.21 5.24
N GLY A 75 8.17 -12.55 5.22
CA GLY A 75 7.05 -13.35 4.71
C GLY A 75 5.73 -13.04 5.42
N ILE A 76 5.76 -12.82 6.72
CA ILE A 76 4.58 -12.51 7.52
C ILE A 76 4.10 -11.09 7.23
N ASN A 77 5.03 -10.15 7.01
CA ASN A 77 4.68 -8.80 6.58
C ASN A 77 3.91 -8.80 5.25
N PHE A 78 4.35 -9.59 4.26
CA PHE A 78 3.63 -9.75 3.01
C PHE A 78 2.23 -10.35 3.21
N LEU A 79 2.12 -11.35 4.10
CA LEU A 79 0.84 -11.98 4.41
C LEU A 79 -0.13 -10.99 5.07
N VAL A 80 0.34 -10.21 6.03
CA VAL A 80 -0.48 -9.21 6.76
C VAL A 80 -0.87 -8.07 5.82
N THR A 81 0.09 -7.49 5.09
CA THR A 81 -0.18 -6.40 4.14
C THR A 81 -1.13 -6.84 3.03
N GLY A 82 -0.94 -8.05 2.49
CA GLY A 82 -1.86 -8.66 1.53
C GLY A 82 -3.25 -8.91 2.11
N GLY A 83 -3.34 -9.40 3.35
CA GLY A 83 -4.59 -9.59 4.07
C GLY A 83 -5.36 -8.28 4.28
N VAL A 84 -4.66 -7.21 4.67
CA VAL A 84 -5.23 -5.86 4.81
C VAL A 84 -5.76 -5.35 3.46
N LEU A 85 -5.00 -5.54 2.38
CA LEU A 85 -5.43 -5.18 1.03
C LEU A 85 -6.72 -5.93 0.63
N ILE A 86 -6.78 -7.24 0.85
CA ILE A 86 -7.96 -8.06 0.53
C ILE A 86 -9.18 -7.58 1.33
N LEU A 87 -9.02 -7.33 2.63
CA LEU A 87 -10.08 -6.81 3.49
C LEU A 87 -10.58 -5.45 2.98
N ALA A 88 -9.68 -4.51 2.72
CA ALA A 88 -10.03 -3.18 2.23
C ALA A 88 -10.76 -3.25 0.87
N ALA A 89 -10.25 -4.05 -0.07
CA ALA A 89 -10.86 -4.25 -1.38
C ALA A 89 -12.25 -4.92 -1.29
N THR A 90 -12.44 -5.84 -0.35
CA THR A 90 -13.73 -6.51 -0.14
C THR A 90 -14.78 -5.54 0.40
N VAL A 91 -14.41 -4.72 1.39
CA VAL A 91 -15.29 -3.67 1.94
C VAL A 91 -15.68 -2.67 0.85
N ASP A 92 -14.71 -2.22 0.06
CA ASP A 92 -14.92 -1.30 -1.06
C ASP A 92 -15.87 -1.92 -2.12
N ALA A 93 -15.70 -3.19 -2.48
CA ALA A 93 -16.58 -3.90 -3.41
C ALA A 93 -18.02 -4.04 -2.89
N VAL A 94 -18.21 -4.39 -1.62
CA VAL A 94 -19.53 -4.53 -1.00
C VAL A 94 -20.23 -3.18 -0.87
N SER A 95 -19.49 -2.15 -0.46
CA SER A 95 -20.00 -0.77 -0.33
C SER A 95 -20.56 -0.26 -1.66
N ARG A 96 -19.83 -0.47 -2.78
CA ARG A 96 -20.31 -0.12 -4.12
C ARG A 96 -21.59 -0.84 -4.51
N LYS A 97 -21.67 -2.16 -4.26
CA LYS A 97 -22.86 -2.95 -4.59
C LYS A 97 -24.11 -2.39 -3.90
N ARG A 98 -23.96 -1.93 -2.65
CA ARG A 98 -25.04 -1.32 -1.87
C ARG A 98 -25.44 0.06 -2.39
N SER A 99 -24.49 0.87 -2.84
CA SER A 99 -24.75 2.16 -3.48
C SER A 99 -25.47 2.03 -4.83
N SER A 100 -25.18 0.99 -5.61
CA SER A 100 -25.86 0.74 -6.90
C SER A 100 -27.28 0.17 -6.73
N ALA A 101 -27.57 -0.54 -5.63
CA ALA A 101 -28.92 -1.03 -5.34
C ALA A 101 -29.87 0.06 -4.77
N SER A 102 -29.32 1.24 -4.46
CA SER A 102 -30.06 2.41 -3.96
C SER A 102 -30.43 3.42 -5.06
N ARG A 103 -30.12 3.13 -6.33
CA ARG A 103 -30.56 3.87 -7.51
C ARG A 103 -31.38 2.96 -8.41
#